data_AF-A0A950QG89-F1
#
_entry.id   AF-A0A950QG89-F1
#
_cell.length_a   1.000
_cell.length_b   1.000
_cell.length_c   1.000
_cell.angle_alpha   90.00
_cell.angle_beta   90.00
_cell.angle_gamma   90.00
#
_symmetry.space_group_name_H-M   'P 1'
#
loop_
_entity.id
_entity.type
_entity.pdbx_description
1 polymer ?
#
loop_
_entity_poly.entity_id
_entity_poly.type
_entity_poly.pdbx_seq_one_letter_code
_entity_poly.pdbx_strand_id
1 'polypeptide(L)'
;MSRDALAGQQPGHFQLLAINDDDGDGASIVGLWHVYFVANGQPFDEGFDQWHSDGTEVLNDTAPPQPANGAGTVCLGIYKKTGAGTYKLRHPFWIFDGQGNLAGNGVFLEVVTMNKGGNSYHGTFAFITYDLMGNTTSQIAGDIQAQRITVD
;
A
#
# COMPACT_ATOMS: atom_id res chain seq x y z
N MET A 1 26.92 -44.63 -19.48
CA MET A 1 27.30 -45.43 -18.29
C MET A 1 28.48 -44.70 -17.68
N SER A 2 28.49 -44.11 -16.48
CA SER A 2 27.96 -44.46 -15.15
C SER A 2 27.80 -43.14 -14.35
N ARG A 3 26.61 -42.77 -13.84
CA ARG A 3 26.10 -42.95 -12.46
C ARG A 3 26.91 -42.29 -11.33
N ASP A 4 26.28 -41.24 -10.78
CA ASP A 4 26.10 -40.85 -9.37
C ASP A 4 27.29 -40.71 -8.40
N ALA A 5 27.40 -39.51 -7.80
CA ALA A 5 27.31 -39.34 -6.34
C ALA A 5 26.95 -37.88 -5.98
N LEU A 6 25.78 -37.72 -5.36
CA LEU A 6 25.33 -36.56 -4.61
C LEU A 6 26.08 -36.48 -3.26
N ALA A 7 26.52 -35.29 -2.86
CA ALA A 7 26.61 -34.90 -1.44
C ALA A 7 26.92 -33.39 -1.29
N GLY A 8 26.13 -32.69 -0.47
CA GLY A 8 26.57 -31.46 0.19
C GLY A 8 25.80 -30.17 -0.11
N GLN A 9 24.48 -30.17 0.07
CA GLN A 9 23.69 -28.93 0.15
C GLN A 9 24.04 -28.21 1.47
N GLN A 10 24.74 -27.07 1.39
CA GLN A 10 24.87 -26.14 2.53
C GLN A 10 23.61 -25.25 2.62
N PRO A 11 23.09 -24.96 3.84
CA PRO A 11 21.89 -24.15 3.97
C PRO A 11 22.14 -22.67 3.63
N GLY A 12 21.55 -22.25 2.52
CA GLY A 12 20.89 -20.96 2.32
C GLY A 12 21.60 -19.70 2.81
N HIS A 13 22.69 -19.31 2.16
CA HIS A 13 23.01 -17.88 2.07
C HIS A 13 21.94 -17.21 1.20
N PHE A 14 21.06 -16.42 1.81
CA PHE A 14 20.19 -15.49 1.07
C PHE A 14 21.11 -14.35 0.59
N GLN A 15 21.68 -14.53 -0.60
CA GLN A 15 22.32 -13.44 -1.31
C GLN A 15 21.21 -12.45 -1.68
N LEU A 16 21.14 -11.34 -0.95
CA LEU A 16 20.46 -10.15 -1.42
C LEU A 16 21.16 -9.75 -2.72
N LEU A 17 20.61 -10.15 -3.86
CA LEU A 17 20.98 -9.56 -5.13
C LEU A 17 20.71 -8.07 -4.98
N ALA A 18 21.77 -7.28 -5.00
CA ALA A 18 21.63 -5.86 -5.27
C ALA A 18 20.93 -5.78 -6.63
N ILE A 19 19.64 -5.42 -6.62
CA ILE A 19 18.99 -4.92 -7.81
C ILE A 19 19.75 -3.63 -8.14
N ASN A 20 20.51 -3.69 -9.22
CA ASN A 20 21.02 -2.49 -9.84
C ASN A 20 19.78 -1.75 -10.36
N ASP A 21 19.32 -0.75 -9.62
CA ASP A 21 18.29 0.20 -10.06
C ASP A 21 18.87 1.15 -11.11
N ASP A 22 19.35 0.59 -12.22
CA ASP A 22 19.71 1.35 -13.42
C ASP A 22 18.65 1.12 -14.51
N ASP A 23 17.37 1.24 -14.11
CA ASP A 23 16.24 1.36 -15.02
C ASP A 23 16.02 2.86 -15.28
N GLY A 24 16.60 3.35 -16.38
CA GLY A 24 16.61 4.76 -16.76
C GLY A 24 15.29 5.52 -16.57
N ASP A 25 15.40 6.71 -15.97
CA ASP A 25 14.53 7.89 -16.12
C ASP A 25 13.02 7.70 -15.84
N GLY A 26 12.63 6.67 -15.08
CA GLY A 26 11.26 6.50 -14.60
C GLY A 26 11.03 7.20 -13.27
N ALA A 27 9.97 8.01 -13.16
CA ALA A 27 9.61 8.64 -11.89
C ALA A 27 9.34 7.60 -10.78
N SER A 28 9.96 7.79 -9.61
CA SER A 28 9.86 6.88 -8.46
C SER A 28 8.70 7.24 -7.52
N ILE A 29 7.96 6.25 -7.03
CA ILE A 29 6.85 6.48 -6.09
C ILE A 29 7.34 6.82 -4.68
N VAL A 30 8.60 6.52 -4.37
CA VAL A 30 9.22 6.81 -3.07
C VAL A 30 9.09 8.29 -2.74
N GLY A 31 8.69 8.59 -1.51
CA GLY A 31 8.50 9.95 -1.02
C GLY A 31 7.24 10.13 -0.19
N LEU A 32 6.93 11.39 0.10
CA LEU A 32 5.75 11.81 0.86
C LEU A 32 4.69 12.40 -0.07
N TRP A 33 3.44 12.02 0.17
CA TRP A 33 2.31 12.36 -0.68
C TRP A 33 1.13 12.83 0.15
N HIS A 34 0.33 13.72 -0.42
CA HIS A 34 -1.03 13.99 0.01
C HIS A 34 -1.97 13.16 -0.86
N VAL A 35 -2.71 12.25 -0.25
CA VAL A 35 -3.57 11.29 -0.95
C VAL A 35 -5.04 11.53 -0.63
N TYR A 36 -5.88 11.34 -1.65
CA TYR A 36 -7.34 11.42 -1.59
C TYR A 36 -7.97 10.16 -2.15
N PHE A 37 -8.91 9.60 -1.40
CA PHE A 37 -9.72 8.45 -1.78
C PHE A 37 -11.15 8.89 -2.01
N VAL A 38 -11.74 8.50 -3.14
CA VAL A 38 -13.11 8.84 -3.52
C VAL A 38 -13.88 7.56 -3.81
N ALA A 39 -14.99 7.35 -3.11
CA ALA A 39 -15.91 6.26 -3.36
C ALA A 39 -17.30 6.82 -3.66
N ASN A 40 -17.96 6.30 -4.72
CA ASN A 40 -19.31 6.74 -5.12
C ASN A 40 -19.43 8.27 -5.32
N GLY A 41 -18.35 8.92 -5.79
CA GLY A 41 -18.30 10.37 -5.99
C GLY A 41 -18.28 11.20 -4.70
N GLN A 42 -18.04 10.58 -3.54
CA GLN A 42 -17.87 11.26 -2.25
C GLN A 42 -16.47 11.00 -1.69
N PRO A 43 -15.91 11.95 -0.91
CA PRO A 43 -14.70 11.70 -0.13
C PRO A 43 -14.87 10.46 0.73
N PHE A 44 -13.90 9.56 0.69
CA PHE A 44 -13.87 8.32 1.47
C PHE A 44 -12.77 8.36 2.52
N ASP A 45 -11.57 8.79 2.12
CA ASP A 45 -10.40 8.90 2.98
C ASP A 45 -9.45 9.99 2.45
N GLU A 46 -8.59 10.50 3.33
CA GLU A 46 -7.57 11.50 3.01
C GLU A 46 -6.40 11.34 3.98
N GLY A 47 -5.17 11.45 3.48
CA GLY A 47 -4.02 11.27 4.36
C GLY A 47 -2.69 11.71 3.78
N PHE A 48 -1.66 11.50 4.60
CA PHE A 48 -0.27 11.62 4.23
C PHE A 48 0.33 10.23 4.06
N ASP A 49 0.69 9.90 2.83
CA ASP A 49 1.14 8.59 2.41
C ASP A 49 2.65 8.63 2.14
N GLN A 50 3.40 7.76 2.81
CA GLN A 50 4.84 7.68 2.71
C GLN A 50 5.29 6.33 2.14
N TRP A 51 5.84 6.37 0.94
CA TRP A 51 6.38 5.19 0.24
C TRP A 51 7.89 5.13 0.44
N HIS A 52 8.40 3.97 0.87
CA HIS A 52 9.81 3.75 1.17
C HIS A 52 10.48 2.87 0.12
N SER A 53 11.76 3.13 -0.17
CA SER A 53 12.53 2.39 -1.18
C SER A 53 12.71 0.90 -0.88
N ASP A 54 12.46 0.47 0.38
CA ASP A 54 12.51 -0.93 0.78
C ASP A 54 11.21 -1.71 0.47
N GLY A 55 10.24 -1.06 -0.18
CA GLY A 55 8.96 -1.68 -0.54
C GLY A 55 7.92 -1.60 0.58
N THR A 56 8.16 -0.84 1.65
CA THR A 56 7.18 -0.56 2.70
C THR A 56 6.47 0.78 2.48
N GLU A 57 5.30 0.92 3.08
CA GLU A 57 4.50 2.12 3.04
C GLU A 57 3.86 2.40 4.42
N VAL A 58 3.62 3.67 4.72
CA VAL A 58 2.93 4.14 5.91
C VAL A 58 1.95 5.25 5.53
N LEU A 59 0.70 5.08 5.93
CA LEU A 59 -0.35 6.09 5.76
C LEU A 59 -0.73 6.63 7.12
N ASN A 60 -0.83 7.96 7.20
CA ASN A 60 -1.50 8.65 8.29
C ASN A 60 -2.72 9.37 7.74
N ASP A 61 -3.91 8.89 8.06
CA ASP A 61 -5.16 9.23 7.38
C ASP A 61 -6.30 9.62 8.32
N THR A 62 -7.37 10.10 7.69
CA THR A 62 -8.64 10.44 8.31
C THR A 62 -9.78 10.24 7.32
N ALA A 63 -10.80 9.47 7.73
CA ALA A 63 -12.01 9.24 6.94
C ALA A 63 -13.15 10.19 7.32
N PRO A 64 -13.48 11.21 6.50
CA PRO A 64 -14.50 12.20 6.84
C PRO A 64 -15.92 11.66 6.60
N PRO A 65 -16.89 11.89 7.51
CA PRO A 65 -16.74 12.51 8.84
C PRO A 65 -16.10 11.55 9.87
N GLN A 66 -15.04 11.97 10.55
CA GLN A 66 -14.28 11.10 11.45
C GLN A 66 -15.12 10.53 12.61
N PRO A 67 -14.99 9.24 12.98
CA PRO A 67 -14.28 8.15 12.28
C PRO A 67 -15.25 7.36 11.39
N ALA A 68 -15.62 7.87 10.22
CA ALA A 68 -16.70 7.31 9.40
C ALA A 68 -16.46 5.86 8.95
N ASN A 69 -15.19 5.43 8.86
CA ASN A 69 -14.83 4.07 8.46
C ASN A 69 -14.41 3.17 9.64
N GLY A 70 -14.37 3.69 10.87
CA GLY A 70 -13.91 2.97 12.07
C GLY A 70 -12.44 2.54 12.06
N ALA A 71 -11.66 2.92 11.04
CA ALA A 71 -10.25 2.56 10.91
C ALA A 71 -9.39 3.45 11.82
N GLY A 72 -8.28 2.91 12.30
CA GLY A 72 -7.22 3.70 12.95
C GLY A 72 -6.61 4.70 11.97
N THR A 73 -6.03 5.78 12.49
CA THR A 73 -5.45 6.89 11.69
C THR A 73 -4.04 6.62 11.18
N VAL A 74 -3.48 5.45 11.47
CA VAL A 74 -2.14 5.05 11.04
C VAL A 74 -2.16 3.59 10.66
N CYS A 75 -1.73 3.31 9.44
CA CYS A 75 -1.65 1.96 8.91
C CYS A 75 -0.38 1.77 8.08
N LEU A 76 -0.04 0.50 7.89
CA LEU A 76 1.21 0.09 7.28
C LEU A 76 0.90 -0.71 6.03
N GLY A 77 1.78 -0.66 5.06
CA GLY A 77 1.63 -1.43 3.84
C GLY A 77 2.94 -1.96 3.27
N ILE A 78 2.76 -2.82 2.28
CA ILE A 78 3.83 -3.35 1.45
C ILE A 78 3.44 -3.22 -0.01
N TYR A 79 4.39 -2.81 -0.85
CA TYR A 79 4.14 -2.59 -2.25
C TYR A 79 5.19 -3.20 -3.16
N LYS A 80 4.83 -3.30 -4.44
CA LYS A 80 5.77 -3.61 -5.51
C LYS A 80 5.39 -2.90 -6.79
N LYS A 81 6.40 -2.58 -7.60
CA LYS A 81 6.21 -2.14 -8.98
C LYS A 81 5.74 -3.34 -9.82
N THR A 82 4.68 -3.15 -10.61
CA THR A 82 4.11 -4.19 -11.48
C THR A 82 4.11 -3.81 -12.96
N GLY A 83 4.53 -2.60 -13.29
CA GLY A 83 4.63 -2.09 -14.66
C GLY A 83 5.36 -0.75 -14.70
N ALA A 84 5.45 -0.14 -15.88
CA ALA A 84 6.05 1.18 -16.04
C ALA A 84 5.26 2.24 -15.25
N GLY A 85 5.83 2.71 -14.12
CA GLY A 85 5.19 3.66 -13.21
C GLY A 85 3.97 3.13 -12.45
N THR A 86 3.65 1.83 -12.58
CA THR A 86 2.48 1.21 -11.93
C THR A 86 2.90 0.36 -10.75
N TYR A 87 2.20 0.54 -9.63
CA TYR A 87 2.47 -0.13 -8.36
C TYR A 87 1.21 -0.80 -7.83
N LYS A 88 1.39 -1.89 -7.09
CA LYS A 88 0.36 -2.50 -6.26
C LYS A 88 0.74 -2.38 -4.80
N LEU A 89 -0.20 -1.92 -3.99
CA LEU A 89 -0.06 -1.81 -2.53
C LEU A 89 -1.07 -2.72 -1.84
N ARG A 90 -0.61 -3.37 -0.78
CA ARG A 90 -1.46 -4.03 0.21
C ARG A 90 -1.24 -3.31 1.53
N HIS A 91 -2.31 -2.71 2.04
CA HIS A 91 -2.27 -1.78 3.15
C HIS A 91 -3.29 -2.19 4.24
N PRO A 92 -2.90 -3.07 5.17
CA PRO A 92 -3.75 -3.48 6.29
C PRO A 92 -3.92 -2.38 7.35
N PHE A 93 -5.10 -2.35 7.96
CA PHE A 93 -5.43 -1.43 9.06
C PHE A 93 -6.24 -2.13 10.15
N TRP A 94 -6.24 -1.53 11.34
CA TRP A 94 -7.07 -1.95 12.48
C TRP A 94 -8.36 -1.13 12.55
N ILE A 95 -9.43 -1.75 13.04
CA ILE A 95 -10.73 -1.09 13.22
C ILE A 95 -11.05 -1.08 14.71
N PHE A 96 -11.48 0.05 15.23
CA PHE A 96 -11.88 0.23 16.62
C PHE A 96 -13.33 0.71 16.74
N ASP A 97 -14.03 0.29 17.79
CA ASP A 97 -15.36 0.80 18.11
C ASP A 97 -15.31 2.21 18.73
N GLY A 98 -16.47 2.83 18.97
CA GLY A 98 -16.56 4.16 19.56
C GLY A 98 -16.04 4.27 20.99
N GLN A 99 -15.71 3.15 21.63
CA GLN A 99 -15.09 3.07 22.95
C GLN A 99 -13.59 2.76 22.88
N GLY A 100 -13.02 2.60 21.67
CA GLY A 100 -11.62 2.29 21.46
C GLY A 100 -11.27 0.80 21.62
N ASN A 101 -12.25 -0.10 21.67
CA ASN A 101 -11.96 -1.54 21.66
C ASN A 101 -11.71 -2.00 20.22
N LEU A 102 -10.82 -2.98 20.07
CA LEU A 102 -10.58 -3.63 18.78
C LEU A 102 -11.89 -4.28 18.28
N ALA A 103 -12.36 -3.86 17.12
CA ALA A 103 -13.60 -4.32 16.50
C ALA A 103 -13.36 -5.19 15.26
N GLY A 104 -12.16 -5.11 14.67
CA GLY A 104 -11.81 -5.87 13.48
C GLY A 104 -10.53 -5.39 12.82
N ASN A 105 -10.34 -5.77 11.56
CA ASN A 105 -9.28 -5.26 10.71
C ASN A 105 -9.80 -5.09 9.28
N GLY A 106 -8.95 -4.55 8.41
CA GLY A 106 -9.24 -4.51 7.00
C GLY A 106 -7.98 -4.36 6.16
N VAL A 107 -8.20 -4.19 4.86
CA VAL A 107 -7.14 -3.97 3.89
C VAL A 107 -7.60 -3.02 2.80
N PHE A 108 -6.76 -2.05 2.48
CA PHE A 108 -6.76 -1.36 1.19
C PHE A 108 -5.88 -2.15 0.21
N LEU A 109 -6.46 -2.47 -0.94
CA LEU A 109 -5.73 -3.02 -2.08
C LEU A 109 -5.73 -1.98 -3.17
N GLU A 110 -4.54 -1.50 -3.54
CA GLU A 110 -4.42 -0.39 -4.47
C GLU A 110 -3.67 -0.78 -5.73
N VAL A 111 -4.04 -0.13 -6.82
CA VAL A 111 -3.30 -0.12 -8.07
C VAL A 111 -3.15 1.32 -8.51
N VAL A 112 -1.95 1.88 -8.37
CA VAL A 112 -1.66 3.28 -8.67
C VAL A 112 -0.65 3.40 -9.80
N THR A 113 -0.81 4.42 -10.62
CA THR A 113 0.11 4.76 -11.70
C THR A 113 0.57 6.19 -11.57
N MET A 114 1.88 6.36 -11.54
CA MET A 114 2.51 7.67 -11.52
C MET A 114 2.39 8.37 -12.86
N ASN A 115 2.27 9.68 -12.81
CA ASN A 115 2.46 10.50 -13.99
C ASN A 115 3.94 10.56 -14.39
N LYS A 116 4.20 10.97 -15.64
CA LYS A 116 5.58 11.11 -16.16
C LYS A 116 6.40 12.17 -15.41
N GLY A 117 5.75 13.20 -14.88
CA GLY A 117 6.41 14.29 -14.14
C GLY A 117 6.84 13.90 -12.72
N GLY A 118 6.43 12.72 -12.25
CA GLY A 118 6.78 12.22 -10.93
C GLY A 118 6.17 12.99 -9.75
N ASN A 119 5.22 13.89 -9.98
CA ASN A 119 4.63 14.74 -8.95
C ASN A 119 3.17 14.38 -8.63
N SER A 120 2.58 13.42 -9.34
CA SER A 120 1.26 12.88 -8.99
C SER A 120 1.14 11.41 -9.34
N TYR A 121 0.22 10.72 -8.66
CA TYR A 121 -0.28 9.41 -9.10
C TYR A 121 -1.81 9.36 -9.01
N HIS A 122 -2.40 8.45 -9.78
CA HIS A 122 -3.82 8.13 -9.73
C HIS A 122 -4.02 6.63 -9.84
N GLY A 123 -5.16 6.13 -9.40
CA GLY A 123 -5.40 4.70 -9.40
C GLY A 123 -6.76 4.33 -8.85
N THR A 124 -6.89 3.07 -8.46
CA THR A 124 -8.09 2.54 -7.81
C THR A 124 -7.73 1.80 -6.53
N PHE A 125 -8.68 1.78 -5.60
CA PHE A 125 -8.59 0.99 -4.38
C PHE A 125 -9.78 0.05 -4.22
N ALA A 126 -9.56 -1.02 -3.45
CA ALA A 126 -10.61 -1.80 -2.81
C ALA A 126 -10.39 -1.78 -1.29
N PHE A 127 -11.41 -1.36 -0.55
CA PHE A 127 -11.47 -1.36 0.90
C PHE A 127 -12.30 -2.54 1.38
N ILE A 128 -11.66 -3.46 2.09
CA ILE A 128 -12.30 -4.68 2.59
C ILE A 128 -12.11 -4.73 4.10
N THR A 129 -13.19 -5.00 4.83
CA THR A 129 -13.18 -5.08 6.29
C THR A 129 -13.63 -6.43 6.77
N TYR A 130 -13.13 -6.82 7.94
CA TYR A 130 -13.37 -8.10 8.57
C TYR A 130 -13.70 -7.92 10.04
N ASP A 131 -14.65 -8.71 10.55
CA ASP A 131 -14.86 -8.84 12.00
C ASP A 131 -13.72 -9.64 12.67
N LEU A 132 -13.77 -9.77 14.00
CA LEU A 132 -12.77 -10.52 14.77
C LEU A 132 -12.74 -12.02 14.49
N MET A 133 -13.78 -12.56 13.83
CA MET A 133 -13.83 -13.95 13.39
C MET A 133 -13.28 -14.14 11.96
N GLY A 134 -12.91 -13.04 11.29
CA GLY A 134 -12.42 -13.03 9.91
C GLY A 134 -13.52 -13.04 8.85
N ASN A 135 -14.78 -12.80 9.22
CA ASN A 135 -15.86 -12.67 8.24
C ASN A 135 -15.82 -11.29 7.60
N THR A 136 -15.98 -11.21 6.27
CA THR A 136 -16.09 -9.92 5.56
C THR A 136 -17.33 -9.16 6.02
N THR A 137 -17.15 -7.91 6.46
CA THR A 137 -18.23 -7.02 6.92
C THR A 137 -18.58 -5.93 5.91
N SER A 138 -17.63 -5.51 5.07
CA SER A 138 -17.85 -4.55 3.99
C SER A 138 -16.83 -4.72 2.86
N GLN A 139 -17.24 -4.33 1.65
CA GLN A 139 -16.37 -4.22 0.49
C GLN A 139 -16.79 -2.98 -0.33
N ILE A 140 -15.88 -2.02 -0.43
CA ILE A 140 -16.05 -0.76 -1.17
C ILE A 140 -14.90 -0.62 -2.16
N ALA A 141 -15.14 0.01 -3.30
CA ALA A 141 -14.09 0.35 -4.26
C ALA A 141 -14.22 1.80 -4.68
N GLY A 142 -13.11 2.38 -5.13
CA GLY A 142 -13.08 3.77 -5.53
C GLY A 142 -11.78 4.15 -6.24
N ASP A 143 -11.62 5.45 -6.42
CA ASP A 143 -10.49 6.07 -7.09
C ASP A 143 -9.54 6.70 -6.08
N ILE A 144 -8.25 6.68 -6.41
CA ILE A 144 -7.17 7.32 -5.65
C ILE A 144 -6.56 8.43 -6.50
N GLN A 145 -6.26 9.56 -5.87
CA GLN A 145 -5.43 10.62 -6.45
C GLN A 145 -4.45 11.13 -5.41
N ALA A 146 -3.21 11.42 -5.82
CA ALA A 146 -2.23 11.98 -4.91
C ALA A 146 -1.33 13.01 -5.56
N GLN A 147 -0.83 13.93 -4.73
CA GLN A 147 0.15 14.96 -5.09
C GLN A 147 1.38 14.82 -4.21
N ARG A 148 2.56 14.96 -4.81
CA ARG A 148 3.82 14.87 -4.07
C ARG A 148 3.97 16.10 -3.17
N ILE A 149 4.37 15.86 -1.92
CA ILE A 149 4.77 16.92 -1.00
C ILE A 149 6.28 17.13 -1.13
N THR A 150 6.69 18.38 -1.38
CA THR A 150 8.07 18.84 -1.36
C THR A 150 8.32 19.70 -0.13
N VAL A 151 9.58 19.87 0.24
CA VAL A 151 9.98 20.73 1.36
C VAL A 151 9.86 22.23 1.02
N ASP A 152 9.95 22.55 -0.28
CA ASP A 152 9.91 23.90 -0.84
C ASP A 152 8.57 24.19 -1.54
#